data_AF-A0A3G2HWV4-F1
#
_entry.id   AF-A0A3G2HWV4-F1
#
_cell.length_a   1.000
_cell.length_b   1.000
_cell.length_c   1.000
_cell.angle_alpha   90.00
_cell.angle_beta   90.00
_cell.angle_gamma   90.00
#
_symmetry.space_group_name_H-M   'P 1'
#
loop_
_entity.id
_entity.type
_entity.pdbx_description
1 polymer ?
#
loop_
_entity_poly.entity_id
_entity_poly.type
_entity_poly.pdbx_seq_one_letter_code
_entity_poly.pdbx_strand_id
1 'polypeptide(L)'
;MDQSLSIWVLIVLSVITANLPFLVEKPLLVLPWSLPGERSGLSPWLQLIVGLVYLAVLAVLGLGIYTMIASSSGLNSLPVLLGKLLLGLVLVGAMFYFPVWRSRHQKVSKGFFSRLLEVCAFYGIVGAFGFAFEASIGNPFKQTWVFYTITFALFLVMAYPGFVYRYLMRHPKGKFE
;
A
#
# COMPACT_ATOMS: atom_id res chain seq x y z
N MET A 1 10.07 17.66 16.43
CA MET A 1 9.42 16.33 16.37
C MET A 1 10.38 15.33 16.97
N ASP A 2 9.92 14.43 17.82
CA ASP A 2 10.75 13.31 18.25
C ASP A 2 10.95 12.35 17.09
N GLN A 3 12.18 12.32 16.56
CA GLN A 3 12.60 11.39 15.51
C GLN A 3 12.24 9.94 15.87
N SER A 4 12.33 9.59 17.16
CA SER A 4 11.94 8.28 17.70
C SER A 4 10.48 7.92 17.40
N LEU A 5 9.54 8.84 17.60
CA LEU A 5 8.11 8.59 17.35
C LEU A 5 7.84 8.36 15.86
N SER A 6 8.42 9.17 14.97
CA SER A 6 8.27 9.00 13.52
C SER A 6 8.77 7.64 13.05
N ILE A 7 9.90 7.18 13.59
CA ILE A 7 10.46 5.86 13.29
C ILE A 7 9.51 4.76 13.74
N TRP A 8 9.01 4.80 14.98
CA TRP A 8 8.07 3.79 15.49
C TRP A 8 6.76 3.75 14.70
N VAL A 9 6.19 4.90 14.35
CA VAL A 9 4.99 4.99 13.52
C VAL A 9 5.23 4.35 12.15
N LEU A 10 6.36 4.63 11.51
CA LEU A 10 6.72 4.01 10.23
C LEU A 10 6.90 2.50 10.33
N ILE A 11 7.56 2.01 11.38
CA ILE A 11 7.75 0.58 11.60
C ILE A 11 6.39 -0.12 11.76
N VAL A 12 5.53 0.39 12.64
CA VAL A 12 4.19 -0.19 12.86
C VAL A 12 3.36 -0.15 11.58
N LEU A 13 3.38 0.98 10.87
CA LEU A 13 2.69 1.11 9.58
C LEU A 13 3.23 0.11 8.54
N SER A 14 4.55 -0.09 8.50
CA SER A 14 5.19 -1.05 7.59
C SER A 14 4.75 -2.48 7.87
N VAL A 15 4.77 -2.89 9.14
CA VAL A 15 4.33 -4.23 9.54
C VAL A 15 2.87 -4.48 9.17
N ILE A 16 1.99 -3.50 9.41
CA ILE A 16 0.56 -3.63 9.09
C ILE A 16 0.37 -3.73 7.57
N THR A 17 0.92 -2.78 6.81
CA THR A 17 0.72 -2.71 5.35
C THR A 17 1.40 -3.85 4.59
N ALA A 18 2.54 -4.36 5.07
CA ALA A 18 3.22 -5.52 4.50
C ALA A 18 2.37 -6.80 4.57
N ASN A 19 1.56 -6.95 5.64
CA ASN A 19 0.75 -8.15 5.87
C ASN A 19 -0.68 -8.05 5.32
N LEU A 20 -1.19 -6.82 5.15
CA LEU A 20 -2.52 -6.52 4.62
C LEU A 20 -2.86 -7.22 3.29
N PRO A 21 -1.98 -7.29 2.26
CA PRO A 21 -2.29 -7.97 1.00
C PRO A 21 -2.47 -9.49 1.13
N PHE A 22 -1.83 -10.10 2.14
CA PHE A 22 -1.97 -11.52 2.40
C PHE A 22 -3.23 -11.83 3.20
N LEU A 23 -3.57 -11.01 4.19
CA LEU A 23 -4.76 -11.19 5.02
C LEU A 23 -6.06 -10.94 4.24
N VAL A 24 -6.05 -10.00 3.29
CA VAL A 24 -7.24 -9.65 2.50
C VAL A 24 -7.35 -10.54 1.26
N GLU A 25 -8.45 -11.28 1.16
CA GLU A 25 -8.73 -12.16 0.02
C GLU A 25 -9.12 -11.39 -1.25
N LYS A 26 -9.67 -10.18 -1.10
CA LYS A 26 -10.17 -9.32 -2.18
C LYS A 26 -9.08 -8.42 -2.77
N PRO A 27 -9.05 -8.19 -4.09
CA PRO A 27 -8.07 -7.33 -4.73
C PRO A 27 -8.08 -5.94 -4.09
N LEU A 28 -6.90 -5.50 -3.65
CA LEU A 28 -6.69 -4.18 -3.07
C LEU A 28 -6.24 -3.20 -4.16
N LEU A 29 -5.67 -3.70 -5.26
CA LEU A 29 -5.29 -2.87 -6.41
C LEU A 29 -6.19 -3.17 -7.60
N VAL A 30 -6.61 -2.13 -8.31
CA VAL A 30 -7.17 -2.27 -9.66
C VAL A 30 -5.99 -2.47 -10.61
N LEU A 31 -5.72 -3.72 -10.97
CA LEU A 31 -4.69 -4.05 -11.94
C LEU A 31 -5.18 -3.73 -13.36
N PRO A 32 -4.30 -3.36 -14.30
CA PRO A 32 -4.68 -3.07 -15.68
C PRO A 32 -5.09 -4.31 -16.49
N TRP A 33 -4.97 -5.51 -15.90
CA TRP A 33 -5.44 -6.78 -16.47
C TRP A 33 -6.52 -7.42 -15.60
N SER A 34 -7.48 -8.11 -16.23
CA SER A 34 -8.52 -8.89 -15.53
C SER A 34 -7.88 -9.98 -14.67
N LEU A 35 -8.32 -10.09 -13.41
CA LEU A 35 -7.94 -11.22 -12.57
C LEU A 35 -8.77 -12.48 -12.90
N PRO A 36 -8.22 -13.70 -12.74
CA PRO A 36 -8.98 -14.93 -12.98
C PRO A 36 -10.19 -15.03 -12.03
N GLY A 37 -11.39 -15.06 -12.63
CA GLY A 37 -12.68 -15.06 -11.92
C GLY A 37 -13.38 -13.70 -11.85
N GLU A 38 -12.75 -12.63 -12.36
CA GLU A 38 -13.37 -11.33 -12.53
C GLU A 38 -14.29 -11.35 -13.78
N ARG A 39 -15.61 -11.31 -13.59
CA ARG A 39 -16.57 -11.14 -14.69
C ARG A 39 -16.60 -9.66 -15.05
N SER A 40 -15.57 -9.20 -15.76
CA SER A 40 -15.53 -7.85 -16.27
C SER A 40 -16.33 -7.80 -17.59
N GLY A 41 -17.51 -7.18 -17.56
CA GLY A 41 -18.28 -6.87 -18.78
C GLY A 41 -17.67 -5.73 -19.62
N LEU A 42 -16.49 -5.22 -19.22
CA LEU A 42 -15.81 -4.09 -19.86
C LEU A 42 -14.72 -4.60 -20.79
N SER A 43 -14.55 -3.94 -21.94
CA SER A 43 -13.47 -4.22 -22.89
C SER A 43 -12.07 -4.19 -22.21
N PRO A 44 -11.13 -5.08 -22.59
CA PRO A 44 -9.78 -5.14 -21.99
C PRO A 44 -9.04 -3.80 -22.01
N TRP A 45 -9.20 -3.01 -23.07
CA TRP A 45 -8.58 -1.69 -23.20
C TRP A 45 -9.11 -0.67 -22.18
N LEU A 46 -10.41 -0.72 -21.88
CA LEU A 46 -11.01 0.17 -20.89
C LEU A 46 -10.53 -0.15 -19.48
N GLN A 47 -10.28 -1.43 -19.18
CA GLN A 47 -9.71 -1.85 -17.90
C GLN A 47 -8.27 -1.38 -17.73
N LEU A 48 -7.49 -1.44 -18.81
CA LEU A 48 -6.12 -0.92 -18.80
C LEU A 48 -6.12 0.58 -18.52
N ILE A 49 -7.01 1.34 -19.17
CA ILE A 49 -7.16 2.78 -18.91
C ILE A 49 -7.59 3.02 -17.45
N VAL A 50 -8.61 2.32 -16.96
CA VAL A 50 -9.08 2.48 -15.57
C VAL A 50 -8.00 2.11 -14.56
N GLY A 51 -7.24 1.04 -14.79
CA GLY A 51 -6.12 0.64 -13.95
C GLY A 51 -4.99 1.67 -13.96
N LEU A 52 -4.62 2.19 -15.13
CA LEU A 52 -3.64 3.27 -15.24
C LEU A 52 -4.10 4.56 -14.56
N VAL A 53 -5.36 4.94 -14.73
CA VAL A 53 -5.95 6.09 -14.03
C VAL A 53 -5.95 5.87 -12.53
N TYR A 54 -6.31 4.68 -12.05
CA TYR A 54 -6.25 4.34 -10.63
C TYR A 54 -4.82 4.46 -10.07
N LEU A 55 -3.82 3.95 -10.79
CA LEU A 55 -2.41 4.08 -10.41
C LEU A 55 -1.94 5.54 -10.43
N ALA A 56 -2.36 6.33 -11.42
CA ALA A 56 -2.05 7.76 -11.50
C ALA A 56 -2.69 8.53 -10.33
N VAL A 57 -3.96 8.26 -10.00
CA VAL A 57 -4.64 8.84 -8.84
C VAL A 57 -3.93 8.43 -7.54
N LEU A 58 -3.47 7.17 -7.44
CA LEU A 58 -2.70 6.69 -6.30
C LEU A 58 -1.38 7.43 -6.13
N ALA A 59 -0.66 7.65 -7.22
CA ALA A 59 0.56 8.43 -7.23
C ALA A 59 0.30 9.91 -6.86
N VAL A 60 -0.72 10.54 -7.44
CA VAL A 60 -1.12 11.92 -7.13
C VAL A 60 -1.51 12.07 -5.66
N LEU A 61 -2.26 11.11 -5.11
CA LEU A 61 -2.65 11.10 -3.70
C LEU A 61 -1.41 10.91 -2.81
N GLY A 62 -0.50 10.00 -3.15
CA GLY A 62 0.77 9.83 -2.45
C GLY A 62 1.62 11.10 -2.45
N LEU A 63 1.72 11.79 -3.59
CA LEU A 63 2.38 13.10 -3.69
C LEU A 63 1.64 14.17 -2.87
N GLY A 64 0.31 14.16 -2.87
CA GLY A 64 -0.51 15.06 -2.06
C GLY A 64 -0.31 14.85 -0.55
N ILE A 65 -0.19 13.61 -0.09
CA ILE A 65 0.16 13.28 1.29
C ILE A 65 1.57 13.77 1.61
N TYR A 66 2.52 13.53 0.70
CA TYR A 66 3.89 14.04 0.83
C TYR A 66 3.89 15.56 1.00
N THR A 67 3.19 16.30 0.14
CA THR A 67 3.14 17.77 0.24
C THR A 67 2.39 18.22 1.50
N MET A 68 1.32 17.55 1.92
CA MET A 68 0.57 17.91 3.14
C MET A 68 1.39 17.73 4.43
N ILE A 69 2.18 16.67 4.50
CA ILE A 69 3.06 16.35 5.65
C ILE A 69 4.35 17.19 5.59
N ALA A 70 4.94 17.37 4.41
CA ALA A 70 6.14 18.19 4.23
C ALA A 70 5.88 19.70 4.32
N SER A 71 4.64 20.15 4.09
CA SER A 71 4.27 21.56 4.26
C SER A 71 4.40 21.96 5.73
N SER A 72 5.33 22.87 6.00
CA SER A 72 5.63 23.51 7.29
C SER A 72 4.55 24.53 7.74
N SER A 73 3.29 24.32 7.32
CA SER A 73 2.19 25.24 7.63
C SER A 73 1.94 25.30 9.14
N GLY A 74 2.43 26.37 9.79
CA GLY A 74 2.08 27.07 11.04
C GLY A 74 1.57 26.35 12.31
N LEU A 75 1.01 25.16 12.21
CA LEU A 75 0.44 24.36 13.29
C LEU A 75 1.31 23.13 13.55
N ASN A 76 2.56 23.35 13.94
CA ASN A 76 3.57 22.30 14.18
C ASN A 76 3.38 21.56 15.52
N SER A 77 2.13 21.35 15.95
CA SER A 77 1.82 20.62 17.18
C SER A 77 1.63 19.12 16.89
N LEU A 78 2.06 18.27 17.83
CA LEU A 78 1.93 16.81 17.76
C LEU A 78 0.53 16.32 17.33
N PRO A 79 -0.59 16.94 17.80
CA PRO A 79 -1.94 16.55 17.38
C PRO A 79 -2.22 16.79 15.89
N VAL A 80 -1.64 17.84 15.31
CA VAL A 80 -1.87 18.20 13.90
C VAL A 80 -1.10 17.28 12.98
N LEU A 81 0.11 16.84 13.37
CA LEU A 81 0.84 15.80 12.66
C LEU A 81 0.10 14.46 12.69
N LEU A 82 -0.39 14.05 13.85
CA LEU A 82 -1.21 12.84 13.98
C LEU A 82 -2.50 12.97 13.16
N GLY A 83 -3.13 14.14 13.14
CA GLY A 83 -4.30 14.43 12.30
C GLY A 83 -4.01 14.30 10.82
N LYS A 84 -2.90 14.89 10.33
CA LYS A 84 -2.45 14.77 8.93
C LYS A 84 -2.14 13.32 8.56
N LEU A 85 -1.49 12.56 9.45
CA LEU A 85 -1.23 11.13 9.27
C LEU A 85 -2.50 10.31 9.18
N LEU A 86 -3.42 10.48 10.14
CA LEU A 86 -4.69 9.77 10.15
C LEU A 86 -5.50 10.11 8.91
N LEU A 87 -5.55 11.38 8.50
CA LEU A 87 -6.19 11.80 7.26
C LEU A 87 -5.54 11.11 6.03
N GLY A 88 -4.21 11.08 5.97
CA GLY A 88 -3.48 10.38 4.90
C GLY A 88 -3.79 8.88 4.87
N LEU A 89 -3.77 8.21 6.02
CA LEU A 89 -4.12 6.79 6.14
C LEU A 89 -5.58 6.51 5.78
N VAL A 90 -6.50 7.41 6.16
CA VAL A 90 -7.92 7.31 5.80
C VAL A 90 -8.13 7.49 4.30
N LEU A 91 -7.47 8.47 3.67
CA LEU A 91 -7.55 8.70 2.22
C LEU A 91 -6.99 7.51 1.44
N VAL A 92 -5.82 7.02 1.83
CA VAL A 92 -5.21 5.81 1.25
C VAL A 92 -6.14 4.61 1.44
N GLY A 93 -6.62 4.38 2.67
CA GLY A 93 -7.53 3.29 3.00
C GLY A 93 -8.87 3.36 2.24
N ALA A 94 -9.46 4.54 2.09
CA ALA A 94 -10.67 4.77 1.31
C ALA A 94 -10.47 4.44 -0.17
N MET A 95 -9.30 4.76 -0.71
CA MET A 95 -8.97 4.44 -2.09
C MET A 95 -8.74 2.94 -2.30
N PHE A 96 -8.08 2.26 -1.35
CA PHE A 96 -7.98 0.79 -1.34
C PHE A 96 -9.31 0.08 -1.06
N TYR A 97 -10.28 0.76 -0.45
CA TYR A 97 -11.63 0.24 -0.24
C TYR A 97 -12.45 0.20 -1.54
N PHE A 98 -12.19 1.10 -2.49
CA PHE A 98 -12.87 1.16 -3.78
C PHE A 98 -12.81 -0.16 -4.59
N PRO A 99 -11.63 -0.79 -4.82
CA PRO A 99 -11.56 -2.09 -5.50
C PRO A 99 -12.20 -3.22 -4.69
N VAL A 100 -12.09 -3.18 -3.35
CA VAL A 100 -12.75 -4.15 -2.47
C VAL A 100 -14.28 -4.08 -2.59
N TRP A 101 -14.83 -2.87 -2.75
CA TRP A 101 -16.24 -2.64 -2.99
C TRP A 101 -16.68 -3.15 -4.38
N ARG A 102 -15.92 -2.80 -5.43
CA ARG A 102 -16.16 -3.23 -6.81
C ARG A 102 -16.21 -4.77 -6.94
N SER A 103 -15.30 -5.47 -6.29
CA SER A 103 -15.21 -6.94 -6.37
C SER A 103 -16.02 -7.68 -5.28
N ARG A 104 -16.93 -7.02 -4.54
CA ARG A 104 -17.69 -7.69 -3.47
C ARG A 104 -18.54 -8.87 -3.93
N HIS A 105 -19.04 -8.83 -5.16
CA HIS A 105 -19.94 -9.85 -5.72
C HIS A 105 -19.22 -10.88 -6.59
N GLN A 106 -17.90 -10.79 -6.75
CA GLN A 106 -17.13 -11.65 -7.63
C GLN A 106 -16.14 -12.51 -6.83
N LYS A 107 -16.11 -13.83 -7.10
CA LYS A 107 -15.11 -14.75 -6.55
C LYS A 107 -13.81 -14.59 -7.35
N VAL A 108 -13.10 -13.49 -7.12
CA VAL A 108 -11.81 -13.21 -7.77
C VAL A 108 -10.72 -14.02 -7.07
N SER A 109 -9.99 -14.83 -7.83
CA SER A 109 -8.84 -15.58 -7.30
C SER A 109 -7.56 -14.74 -7.45
N LYS A 110 -6.93 -14.40 -6.32
CA LYS A 110 -5.62 -13.73 -6.32
C LYS A 110 -4.50 -14.71 -6.62
N GLY A 111 -3.87 -14.57 -7.78
CA GLY A 111 -2.62 -15.24 -8.10
C GLY A 111 -1.45 -14.73 -7.25
N PHE A 112 -0.33 -15.47 -7.24
CA PHE A 112 0.88 -15.09 -6.51
C PHE A 112 1.45 -13.73 -6.97
N PHE A 113 1.62 -13.55 -8.28
CA PHE A 113 2.15 -12.29 -8.85
C PHE A 113 1.28 -11.08 -8.54
N SER A 114 -0.05 -11.24 -8.47
CA SER A 114 -0.95 -10.13 -8.09
C SER A 114 -0.71 -9.64 -6.66
N ARG A 115 -0.41 -10.55 -5.72
CA ARG A 115 -0.09 -10.19 -4.34
C ARG A 115 1.28 -9.55 -4.22
N LEU A 116 2.26 -10.06 -4.97
CA LEU A 116 3.59 -9.45 -5.02
C LEU A 116 3.50 -8.00 -5.50
N LEU A 117 2.69 -7.73 -6.52
CA LEU A 117 2.46 -6.38 -7.00
C LEU A 117 1.73 -5.50 -5.96
N GLU A 118 0.73 -6.04 -5.25
CA GLU A 118 0.11 -5.34 -4.11
C GLU A 118 1.15 -4.97 -3.04
N VAL A 119 2.06 -5.90 -2.67
CA VAL A 119 3.15 -5.65 -1.72
C VAL A 119 4.08 -4.55 -2.23
N CYS A 120 4.47 -4.58 -3.51
CA CYS A 120 5.28 -3.52 -4.12
C CYS A 120 4.58 -2.15 -4.07
N ALA A 121 3.26 -2.11 -4.30
CA ALA A 121 2.48 -0.87 -4.20
C ALA A 121 2.45 -0.35 -2.76
N PHE A 122 2.23 -1.22 -1.76
CA PHE A 122 2.28 -0.83 -0.34
C PHE A 122 3.66 -0.34 0.09
N TYR A 123 4.73 -0.96 -0.41
CA TYR A 123 6.09 -0.48 -0.19
C TYR A 123 6.28 0.95 -0.70
N GLY A 124 5.80 1.27 -1.91
CA GLY A 124 5.87 2.63 -2.46
C GLY A 124 5.13 3.65 -1.60
N ILE A 125 3.97 3.29 -1.04
CA ILE A 125 3.19 4.15 -0.14
C ILE A 125 3.94 4.38 1.17
N VAL A 126 4.43 3.33 1.81
CA VAL A 126 5.21 3.44 3.05
C VAL A 126 6.47 4.28 2.82
N GLY A 127 7.14 4.11 1.68
CA GLY A 127 8.25 4.95 1.26
C GLY A 127 7.87 6.42 1.13
N ALA A 128 6.73 6.74 0.51
CA ALA A 128 6.22 8.11 0.42
C ALA A 128 5.94 8.72 1.81
N PHE A 129 5.37 7.96 2.75
CA PHE A 129 5.24 8.39 4.14
C PHE A 129 6.61 8.62 4.81
N GLY A 130 7.57 7.73 4.58
CA GLY A 130 8.94 7.85 5.10
C GLY A 130 9.63 9.13 4.63
N PHE A 131 9.58 9.40 3.33
CA PHE A 131 10.11 10.64 2.75
C PHE A 131 9.39 11.88 3.27
N ALA A 132 8.08 11.80 3.45
CA ALA A 132 7.30 12.91 3.99
C ALA A 132 7.72 13.26 5.43
N PHE A 133 7.99 12.24 6.25
CA PHE A 133 8.54 12.46 7.59
C PHE A 133 9.96 13.01 7.57
N GLU A 134 10.83 12.50 6.71
CA GLU A 134 12.19 13.01 6.57
C GLU A 134 12.20 14.50 6.18
N ALA A 135 11.37 14.88 5.21
CA ALA A 135 11.17 16.26 4.79
C ALA A 135 10.61 17.17 5.90
N SER A 136 9.80 16.63 6.82
CA SER A 136 9.26 17.39 7.95
C SER A 136 10.25 17.60 9.11
N ILE A 137 11.27 16.74 9.24
CA ILE A 137 12.26 16.80 10.32
C ILE A 137 13.48 17.63 9.90
N GLY A 138 13.84 17.65 8.62
CA GLY A 138 14.99 18.40 8.13
C GLY A 138 15.18 18.30 6.61
N ASN A 139 16.40 18.57 6.15
CA ASN A 139 16.73 18.49 4.73
C ASN A 139 16.94 17.02 4.30
N PRO A 140 16.21 16.50 3.30
CA PRO A 140 16.38 15.13 2.84
C PRO A 140 17.79 14.88 2.31
N PHE A 141 18.42 13.79 2.76
CA PHE A 141 19.73 13.41 2.24
C PHE A 141 19.58 12.64 0.92
N LYS A 142 20.58 12.76 0.03
CA LYS A 142 20.61 11.97 -1.22
C LYS A 142 20.91 10.50 -0.90
N GLN A 143 19.88 9.67 -0.86
CA GLN A 143 19.99 8.23 -0.62
C GLN A 143 20.42 7.48 -1.88
N THR A 144 21.31 6.49 -1.74
CA THR A 144 21.80 5.64 -2.84
C THR A 144 20.79 4.52 -3.16
N TRP A 145 20.87 3.94 -4.35
CA TRP A 145 20.05 2.78 -4.75
C TRP A 145 20.08 1.61 -3.75
N VAL A 146 21.23 1.40 -3.08
CA VAL A 146 21.39 0.34 -2.06
C VAL A 146 20.41 0.52 -0.89
N PHE A 147 20.13 1.76 -0.48
CA PHE A 147 19.17 2.04 0.58
C PHE A 147 17.79 1.48 0.22
N TYR A 148 17.31 1.79 -0.99
CA TYR A 148 16.02 1.30 -1.47
C TYR A 148 15.95 -0.23 -1.57
N THR A 149 17.05 -0.87 -1.96
CA THR A 149 17.12 -2.34 -2.02
C THR A 149 17.01 -2.96 -0.63
N ILE A 150 17.72 -2.41 0.36
CA ILE A 150 17.71 -2.92 1.74
C ILE A 150 16.34 -2.69 2.38
N THR A 151 15.77 -1.49 2.24
CA THR A 151 14.44 -1.19 2.80
C THR A 151 13.35 -2.04 2.16
N PHE A 152 13.45 -2.32 0.85
CA PHE A 152 12.55 -3.24 0.17
C PHE A 152 12.70 -4.68 0.69
N ALA A 153 13.92 -5.17 0.86
CA ALA A 153 14.16 -6.50 1.42
C ALA A 153 13.62 -6.63 2.85
N LEU A 154 13.84 -5.62 3.71
CA LEU A 154 13.28 -5.59 5.06
C LEU A 154 11.74 -5.57 5.04
N PHE A 155 11.14 -4.84 4.11
CA PHE A 155 9.69 -4.83 3.94
C PHE A 155 9.15 -6.21 3.54
N LEU A 156 9.84 -6.93 2.65
CA LEU A 156 9.48 -8.30 2.29
C LEU A 156 9.60 -9.27 3.47
N VAL A 157 10.63 -9.11 4.31
CA VAL A 157 10.77 -9.90 5.54
C VAL A 157 9.60 -9.63 6.50
N MET A 158 9.17 -8.38 6.65
CA MET A 158 7.99 -8.04 7.44
C MET A 158 6.68 -8.61 6.87
N ALA A 159 6.64 -8.86 5.55
CA ALA A 159 5.50 -9.46 4.85
C ALA A 159 5.44 -11.00 4.99
N TYR A 160 6.54 -11.63 5.39
CA TYR A 160 6.67 -13.08 5.54
C TYR A 160 5.59 -13.75 6.42
N PRO A 161 5.23 -13.24 7.62
CA PRO A 161 4.21 -13.91 8.45
C PRO A 161 2.84 -14.03 7.73
N GLY A 162 2.42 -12.99 7.01
CA GLY A 162 1.21 -13.04 6.19
C GLY A 162 1.32 -14.05 5.04
N PHE A 163 2.49 -14.11 4.39
CA PHE A 163 2.76 -15.11 3.35
C PHE A 163 2.62 -16.54 3.88
N VAL A 164 3.29 -16.87 4.99
CA VAL A 164 3.25 -18.20 5.62
C VAL A 164 1.83 -18.57 6.00
N TYR A 165 1.11 -17.69 6.70
CA TYR A 165 -0.25 -17.96 7.13
C TYR A 165 -1.17 -18.32 5.95
N ARG A 166 -1.02 -17.63 4.81
CA ARG A 166 -1.90 -17.88 3.67
C ARG A 166 -1.47 -19.02 2.76
N TYR A 167 -0.18 -19.22 2.53
CA TYR A 167 0.31 -20.22 1.59
C TYR A 167 0.65 -21.56 2.24
N LEU A 168 1.13 -21.54 3.48
CA LEU A 168 1.53 -22.75 4.19
C LEU A 168 0.47 -23.23 5.17
N MET A 169 -0.26 -22.34 5.86
CA MET A 169 -1.27 -22.77 6.83
C MET A 169 -2.67 -22.90 6.24
N ARG A 170 -3.08 -22.00 5.35
CA ARG A 170 -4.34 -22.12 4.61
C ARG A 170 -4.15 -22.95 3.36
N HIS A 171 -4.15 -24.28 3.52
CA HIS A 171 -4.32 -25.18 2.38
C HIS A 171 -5.61 -24.82 1.63
N PRO A 172 -5.61 -24.79 0.28
CA PRO A 172 -6.85 -24.83 -0.48
C PRO A 172 -7.60 -26.08 -0.01
N LYS A 173 -8.82 -25.92 0.52
CA LYS A 173 -9.68 -27.07 0.84
C LYS A 173 -9.68 -27.99 -0.38
N GLY A 174 -9.18 -29.22 -0.18
CA GLY A 174 -8.87 -30.15 -1.24
C GLY A 174 -10.06 -30.37 -2.16
N LYS A 175 -9.84 -30.20 -3.47
CA LYS A 175 -10.59 -30.94 -4.48
C LYS A 175 -9.99 -32.34 -4.55
N PHE A 176 -10.38 -33.19 -3.61
CA PHE A 176 -10.22 -34.63 -3.72
C PHE A 176 -11.55 -35.27 -3.32
N GLU A 177 -12.56 -35.04 -4.16
CA GLU A 177 -13.76 -35.86 -4.29
C GLU A 177 -14.11 -35.93 -5.78
#